data_AF-A0A3P3XS79-F1
#
_entry.id   AF-A0A3P3XS79-F1
#
_cell.length_a   1.000
_cell.length_b   1.000
_cell.length_c   1.000
_cell.angle_alpha   90.00
_cell.angle_beta   90.00
_cell.angle_gamma   90.00
#
_symmetry.space_group_name_H-M   'P 1'
#
loop_
_entity.id
_entity.type
_entity.pdbx_description
1 polymer ?
#
loop_
_entity_poly.entity_id
_entity_poly.type
_entity_poly.pdbx_seq_one_letter_code
_entity_poly.pdbx_strand_id
1 'polypeptide(L)'
;MLAVTEVNGCEICSYVHTRIALEKGLSDEEIQMILGGNSEKIPEQEVVAILFAQHYADTRGKPTQKTWNTLVATYGEQKSYHILGIIRMMMVGNIFGIPLSALKNRIKGKPNKKSNIGYELIMMVLPIPFIPITLLHALVSELLRIPSITFSE
;
A
#
# COMPACT_ATOMS: atom_id res chain seq x y z
N MET A 1 2.34 -5.43 3.58
CA MET A 1 2.20 -4.05 4.13
C MET A 1 3.50 -3.28 3.99
N LEU A 2 4.61 -3.78 4.56
CA LEU A 2 5.94 -3.17 4.43
C LEU A 2 6.36 -2.92 2.97
N ALA A 3 6.16 -3.88 2.09
CA ALA A 3 6.48 -3.79 0.66
C ALA A 3 5.83 -2.59 -0.07
N VAL A 4 4.55 -2.31 0.19
CA VAL A 4 3.85 -1.16 -0.42
C VAL A 4 4.35 0.17 0.16
N THR A 5 4.60 0.17 1.47
CA THR A 5 5.12 1.32 2.21
C THR A 5 6.52 1.71 1.78
N GLU A 6 7.37 0.73 1.46
CA GLU A 6 8.72 0.92 0.93
C GLU A 6 8.68 1.72 -0.37
N VAL A 7 7.93 1.23 -1.37
CA VAL A 7 7.77 1.92 -2.66
C VAL A 7 7.21 3.34 -2.51
N ASN A 8 6.20 3.53 -1.67
CA ASN A 8 5.56 4.84 -1.49
C ASN A 8 6.30 5.79 -0.54
N GLY A 9 7.29 5.32 0.22
CA GLY A 9 8.05 6.13 1.19
C GLY A 9 7.22 6.70 2.34
N CYS A 10 6.19 5.99 2.83
CA CYS A 10 5.36 6.48 3.95
C CYS A 10 6.05 6.28 5.31
N GLU A 11 6.62 7.34 5.88
CA GLU A 11 7.36 7.32 7.16
C GLU A 11 6.54 6.74 8.34
N ILE A 12 5.33 7.26 8.59
CA ILE A 12 4.51 6.77 9.72
C ILE A 12 4.05 5.33 9.50
N CYS A 13 3.75 4.97 8.25
CA CYS A 13 3.35 3.61 7.91
C CYS A 13 4.51 2.64 8.12
N SER A 14 5.74 3.05 7.79
CA SER A 14 6.95 2.25 8.01
C SER A 14 7.11 1.96 9.49
N TYR A 15 7.01 2.98 10.35
CA TYR A 15 7.07 2.80 11.80
C TYR A 15 5.96 1.87 12.33
N VAL A 16 4.69 2.12 11.96
CA VAL A 16 3.55 1.34 12.46
C VAL A 16 3.63 -0.12 12.03
N HIS A 17 3.91 -0.38 10.76
CA HIS A 17 3.92 -1.73 10.22
C HIS A 17 5.19 -2.51 10.58
N THR A 18 6.32 -1.85 10.84
CA THR A 18 7.49 -2.49 11.45
C THR A 18 7.17 -3.00 12.84
N ARG A 19 6.52 -2.19 13.69
CA ARG A 19 6.09 -2.65 15.02
C ARG A 19 5.16 -3.86 14.92
N ILE A 20 4.17 -3.81 14.02
CA ILE A 20 3.24 -4.94 13.81
C ILE A 20 3.99 -6.19 13.30
N ALA A 21 4.95 -6.03 12.39
CA ALA A 21 5.75 -7.14 11.88
C ALA A 21 6.56 -7.82 12.99
N LEU A 22 7.21 -7.03 13.87
CA LEU A 22 7.92 -7.53 15.05
C LEU A 22 6.97 -8.28 15.99
N GLU A 23 5.79 -7.73 16.28
CA GLU A 23 4.76 -8.37 17.10
C GLU A 23 4.22 -9.68 16.48
N LYS A 24 4.38 -9.86 15.16
CA LYS A 24 4.02 -11.08 14.42
C LYS A 24 5.19 -12.04 14.24
N GLY A 25 6.37 -11.71 14.77
CA GLY A 25 7.52 -12.61 14.83
C GLY A 25 8.46 -12.54 13.62
N LEU A 26 8.35 -11.53 12.76
CA LEU A 26 9.37 -11.29 11.73
C LEU A 26 10.66 -10.80 12.40
N SER A 27 11.80 -11.23 11.87
CA SER A 27 13.10 -10.75 12.36
C SER A 27 13.39 -9.32 11.88
N ASP A 28 14.29 -8.63 12.59
CA ASP A 28 14.77 -7.32 12.17
C ASP A 28 15.35 -7.38 10.74
N GLU A 29 16.10 -8.45 10.41
CA GLU A 29 16.69 -8.64 9.09
C GLU A 29 15.63 -8.78 8.00
N GLU A 30 14.56 -9.55 8.23
CA GLU A 30 13.45 -9.71 7.28
C GLU A 30 12.75 -8.38 7.02
N ILE A 31 12.49 -7.61 8.08
CA ILE A 31 11.85 -6.29 7.98
C ILE A 31 12.74 -5.32 7.21
N GLN A 32 14.04 -5.29 7.50
CA GLN A 32 15.01 -4.41 6.80
C GLN A 32 15.16 -4.82 5.34
N MET A 33 15.14 -6.12 5.01
CA MET A 33 15.16 -6.58 3.62
C MET A 33 13.94 -6.06 2.86
N ILE A 34 12.73 -6.24 3.41
CA ILE A 34 11.50 -5.80 2.75
C ILE A 34 11.46 -4.27 2.61
N LEU A 35 11.86 -3.52 3.65
CA LEU A 35 11.91 -2.05 3.61
C LEU A 35 13.08 -1.49 2.78
N GLY A 36 14.08 -2.30 2.49
CA GLY A 36 15.18 -1.98 1.59
C GLY A 36 14.92 -2.41 0.14
N GLY A 37 13.74 -2.95 -0.16
CA GLY A 37 13.39 -3.45 -1.49
C GLY A 37 14.16 -4.72 -1.90
N ASN A 38 14.79 -5.43 -0.95
CA ASN A 38 15.51 -6.67 -1.18
C ASN A 38 14.61 -7.88 -0.89
N SER A 39 14.64 -8.86 -1.79
CA SER A 39 13.81 -10.07 -1.72
C SER A 39 14.62 -11.37 -1.80
N GLU A 40 15.97 -11.31 -1.79
CA GLU A 40 16.86 -12.45 -2.06
C GLU A 40 16.72 -13.63 -1.09
N LYS A 41 16.37 -13.36 0.17
CA LYS A 41 16.29 -14.39 1.23
C LYS A 41 14.85 -14.70 1.65
N ILE A 42 13.87 -14.15 0.96
CA ILE A 42 12.46 -14.39 1.24
C ILE A 42 12.06 -15.71 0.58
N PRO A 43 11.33 -16.61 1.27
CA PRO A 43 10.84 -17.85 0.69
C PRO A 43 10.09 -17.60 -0.63
N GLU A 44 10.31 -18.48 -1.62
CA GLU A 44 9.80 -18.31 -2.99
C GLU A 44 8.27 -18.15 -3.04
N GLN A 45 7.53 -18.83 -2.16
CA GLN A 45 6.08 -18.64 -2.09
C GLN A 45 5.74 -17.20 -1.65
N GLU A 46 6.37 -16.69 -0.60
CA GLU A 46 6.10 -15.36 -0.02
C GLU A 46 6.59 -14.21 -0.91
N VAL A 47 7.71 -14.43 -1.62
CA VAL A 47 8.34 -13.40 -2.44
C VAL A 47 7.43 -12.93 -3.57
N VAL A 48 6.60 -13.81 -4.13
CA VAL A 48 5.67 -13.47 -5.23
C VAL A 48 4.67 -12.40 -4.79
N ALA A 49 4.12 -12.50 -3.58
CA ALA A 49 3.17 -11.51 -3.07
C ALA A 49 3.86 -10.17 -2.76
N ILE A 50 5.11 -10.21 -2.29
CA ILE A 50 5.91 -9.02 -1.99
C ILE A 50 6.26 -8.26 -3.27
N LEU A 51 6.79 -8.96 -4.28
CA LEU A 51 7.12 -8.37 -5.57
C LEU A 51 5.87 -7.85 -6.30
N PHE A 52 4.75 -8.58 -6.23
CA PHE A 52 3.49 -8.08 -6.77
C PHE A 52 3.03 -6.81 -6.04
N ALA A 53 3.15 -6.76 -4.71
CA ALA A 53 2.79 -5.57 -3.93
C ALA A 53 3.65 -4.35 -4.29
N GLN A 54 4.95 -4.54 -4.49
CA GLN A 54 5.86 -3.48 -4.94
C GLN A 54 5.49 -3.02 -6.36
N HIS A 55 5.31 -3.94 -7.29
CA HIS A 55 4.91 -3.64 -8.67
C HIS A 55 3.57 -2.91 -8.74
N TYR A 56 2.58 -3.33 -7.94
CA TYR A 56 1.28 -2.67 -7.86
C TYR A 56 1.42 -1.22 -7.34
N ALA A 57 2.28 -1.00 -6.34
CA ALA A 57 2.52 0.34 -5.80
C ALA A 57 3.23 1.24 -6.82
N ASP A 58 4.29 0.73 -7.46
CA ASP A 58 5.11 1.46 -8.44
C ASP A 58 4.29 1.87 -9.67
N THR A 59 3.44 0.95 -10.15
CA THR A 59 2.53 1.19 -11.28
C THR A 59 1.25 1.98 -10.91
N ARG A 60 1.17 2.49 -9.68
CA ARG A 60 0.02 3.26 -9.17
C ARG A 60 -1.31 2.51 -9.34
N GLY A 61 -1.28 1.22 -9.07
CA GLY A 61 -2.43 0.32 -9.10
C GLY A 61 -2.81 -0.22 -10.47
N LYS A 62 -1.89 -0.16 -11.44
CA LYS A 62 -2.04 -0.77 -12.78
C LYS A 62 -0.94 -1.79 -13.03
N PRO A 63 -0.93 -2.94 -12.31
CA PRO A 63 0.09 -3.96 -12.50
C PRO A 63 0.03 -4.55 -13.92
N THR A 64 1.05 -5.32 -14.32
CA THR A 64 0.97 -6.02 -15.62
C THR A 64 0.13 -7.28 -15.48
N GLN A 65 -0.54 -7.69 -16.56
CA GLN A 65 -1.28 -8.95 -16.61
C GLN A 65 -0.39 -10.14 -16.21
N LYS A 66 0.88 -10.14 -16.64
CA LYS A 66 1.86 -11.18 -16.31
C LYS A 66 2.02 -11.34 -14.80
N THR A 67 2.27 -10.23 -14.08
CA THR A 67 2.48 -10.27 -12.61
C THR A 67 1.24 -10.75 -11.86
N TRP A 68 0.04 -10.41 -12.34
CA TRP A 68 -1.20 -10.91 -11.76
C TRP A 68 -1.39 -12.41 -12.00
N ASN A 69 -1.13 -12.88 -13.22
CA ASN A 69 -1.24 -14.30 -13.55
C ASN A 69 -0.25 -15.13 -12.72
N THR A 70 0.97 -14.65 -12.50
CA THR A 70 1.93 -15.29 -11.59
C THR A 70 1.39 -15.36 -10.16
N LEU A 71 0.83 -14.26 -9.63
CA LEU A 71 0.24 -14.26 -8.29
C LEU A 71 -0.90 -15.27 -8.16
N VAL A 72 -1.79 -15.35 -9.16
CA VAL A 72 -2.91 -16.30 -9.19
C VAL A 72 -2.43 -17.74 -9.32
N ALA A 73 -1.40 -18.00 -10.12
CA ALA A 73 -0.82 -19.33 -10.23
C ALA A 73 -0.18 -19.81 -8.91
N THR A 74 0.44 -18.91 -8.15
CA THR A 74 1.07 -19.25 -6.86
C THR A 74 0.07 -19.42 -5.72
N TYR A 75 -0.95 -18.56 -5.64
CA TYR A 75 -1.83 -18.48 -4.45
C TYR A 75 -3.26 -18.97 -4.70
N GLY A 76 -3.66 -19.14 -5.95
CA GLY A 76 -5.05 -19.33 -6.34
C GLY A 76 -5.85 -18.02 -6.30
N GLU A 77 -6.92 -17.97 -7.09
CA GLU A 77 -7.70 -16.76 -7.34
C GLU A 77 -8.18 -16.05 -6.07
N GLN A 78 -8.81 -16.80 -5.14
CA GLN A 78 -9.37 -16.22 -3.93
C GLN A 78 -8.31 -15.54 -3.05
N LYS A 79 -7.16 -16.19 -2.81
CA LYS A 79 -6.09 -15.62 -2.00
C LYS A 79 -5.43 -14.43 -2.68
N SER A 80 -5.27 -14.47 -4.02
CA SER A 80 -4.75 -13.34 -4.79
C SER A 80 -5.64 -12.10 -4.66
N TYR A 81 -6.97 -12.25 -4.64
CA TYR A 81 -7.88 -11.14 -4.36
C TYR A 81 -7.77 -10.60 -2.94
N HIS A 82 -7.56 -11.46 -1.93
CA HIS A 82 -7.30 -11.00 -0.56
C HIS A 82 -5.99 -10.20 -0.46
N ILE A 83 -4.92 -10.69 -1.11
CA ILE A 83 -3.63 -9.99 -1.19
C ILE A 83 -3.82 -8.62 -1.87
N LEU A 84 -4.53 -8.57 -3.00
CA LEU A 84 -4.86 -7.31 -3.69
C LEU A 84 -5.64 -6.34 -2.79
N GLY A 85 -6.61 -6.85 -2.02
CA GLY A 85 -7.36 -6.05 -1.05
C GLY A 85 -6.46 -5.41 0.01
N ILE A 86 -5.52 -6.18 0.58
CA ILE A 86 -4.53 -5.66 1.55
C ILE A 86 -3.62 -4.62 0.91
N ILE A 87 -3.15 -4.86 -0.32
CA ILE A 87 -2.31 -3.90 -1.05
C ILE A 87 -3.06 -2.58 -1.27
N ARG A 88 -4.33 -2.63 -1.69
CA ARG A 88 -5.15 -1.44 -1.90
C ARG A 88 -5.41 -0.68 -0.60
N MET A 89 -5.69 -1.39 0.49
CA MET A 89 -5.82 -0.79 1.81
C MET A 89 -4.52 -0.06 2.20
N MET A 90 -3.36 -0.64 1.91
CA MET A 90 -2.07 -0.02 2.15
C MET A 90 -1.82 1.21 1.28
N MET A 91 -2.19 1.18 0.00
CA MET A 91 -2.12 2.36 -0.88
C MET A 91 -2.94 3.52 -0.31
N VAL A 92 -4.18 3.24 0.14
CA VAL A 92 -5.04 4.23 0.81
C VAL A 92 -4.39 4.73 2.11
N GLY A 93 -3.85 3.83 2.92
CA GLY A 93 -3.12 4.18 4.13
C GLY A 93 -1.94 5.10 3.87
N ASN A 94 -1.17 4.87 2.79
CA ASN A 94 -0.04 5.72 2.41
C ASN A 94 -0.49 7.10 1.92
N ILE A 95 -1.61 7.21 1.17
CA ILE A 95 -2.18 8.49 0.72
C ILE A 95 -2.41 9.45 1.90
N PHE A 96 -2.91 8.95 3.03
CA PHE A 96 -3.17 9.76 4.22
C PHE A 96 -1.99 9.80 5.20
N GLY A 97 -1.19 8.73 5.26
CA GLY A 97 -0.03 8.63 6.14
C GLY A 97 1.08 9.62 5.80
N ILE A 98 1.34 9.85 4.51
CA ILE A 98 2.37 10.80 4.05
C ILE A 98 2.08 12.25 4.51
N PRO A 99 0.91 12.85 4.24
CA PRO A 99 0.59 14.19 4.73
C PRO A 99 0.49 14.24 6.26
N LEU A 100 0.04 13.17 6.94
CA LEU A 100 0.06 13.09 8.40
C LEU A 100 1.49 13.14 8.96
N SER A 101 2.44 12.42 8.36
CA SER A 101 3.86 12.51 8.68
C SER A 101 4.39 13.93 8.48
N ALA A 102 4.06 14.57 7.35
CA ALA A 102 4.47 15.94 7.08
C ALA A 102 3.94 16.94 8.12
N LEU A 103 2.66 16.81 8.51
CA LEU A 103 2.04 17.62 9.55
C LEU A 103 2.72 17.42 10.91
N LYS A 104 2.94 16.16 11.31
CA LYS A 104 3.64 15.81 12.55
C LYS A 104 5.05 16.39 12.60
N ASN A 105 5.78 16.31 11.49
CA ASN A 105 7.13 16.84 11.37
C ASN A 105 7.14 18.38 11.41
N ARG A 106 6.15 19.04 10.81
CA ARG A 106 5.95 20.49 10.92
C ARG A 106 5.72 20.93 12.37
N ILE A 107 4.88 20.22 13.13
CA ILE A 107 4.65 20.49 14.56
C ILE A 107 5.96 20.35 15.36
N LYS A 108 6.85 19.43 14.97
CA LYS A 108 8.19 19.26 15.55
C LYS A 108 9.24 20.26 15.04
N GLY A 109 8.85 21.29 14.29
CA GLY A 109 9.76 22.29 13.74
C GLY A 109 10.59 21.82 12.54
N LYS A 110 10.25 20.67 11.94
CA LYS A 110 10.93 20.09 10.76
C LYS A 110 9.97 20.01 9.56
N PRO A 111 9.51 21.15 9.00
CA PRO A 111 8.54 21.13 7.90
C PRO A 111 9.11 20.48 6.64
N ASN A 112 8.28 19.70 5.95
CA ASN A 112 8.63 19.15 4.64
C ASN A 112 8.51 20.24 3.56
N LYS A 113 9.60 20.51 2.82
CA LYS A 113 9.64 21.54 1.77
C LYS A 113 8.75 21.23 0.55
N LYS A 114 8.39 19.96 0.34
CA LYS A 114 7.52 19.51 -0.76
C LYS A 114 6.03 19.62 -0.42
N SER A 115 5.67 20.10 0.77
CA SER A 115 4.31 20.16 1.29
C SER A 115 4.04 21.50 1.98
N ASN A 116 2.77 21.87 2.11
CA ASN A 116 2.33 23.03 2.86
C ASN A 116 1.25 22.64 3.89
N ILE A 117 1.07 23.50 4.89
CA ILE A 117 0.14 23.23 6.01
C ILE A 117 -1.32 23.10 5.56
N GLY A 118 -1.74 23.83 4.53
CA GLY A 118 -3.10 23.75 4.00
C GLY A 118 -3.39 22.38 3.41
N TYR A 119 -2.50 21.88 2.54
CA TYR A 119 -2.58 20.53 1.99
C TYR A 119 -2.59 19.46 3.10
N GLU A 120 -1.67 19.57 4.07
CA GLU A 120 -1.56 18.64 5.19
C GLU A 120 -2.86 18.53 6.01
N LEU A 121 -3.51 19.66 6.30
CA LEU A 121 -4.76 19.70 7.07
C LEU A 121 -5.96 19.21 6.24
N ILE A 122 -6.06 19.61 4.97
CA ILE A 122 -7.14 19.18 4.08
C ILE A 122 -7.15 17.65 3.97
N MET A 123 -5.98 17.02 3.83
CA MET A 123 -5.85 15.57 3.75
C MET A 123 -6.34 14.83 5.00
N MET A 124 -6.43 15.48 6.16
CA MET A 124 -6.99 14.86 7.38
C MET A 124 -8.51 14.81 7.37
N VAL A 125 -9.15 15.78 6.70
CA VAL A 125 -10.62 15.91 6.63
C VAL A 125 -11.18 15.20 5.40
N LEU A 126 -10.38 15.10 4.32
CA LEU A 126 -10.76 14.52 3.04
C LEU A 126 -11.38 13.11 3.09
N PRO A 127 -10.96 12.18 3.98
CA PRO A 127 -11.61 10.88 4.09
C PRO A 127 -13.10 10.96 4.42
N ILE A 128 -13.55 11.97 5.17
CA ILE A 128 -14.95 12.09 5.63
C ILE A 128 -15.93 12.13 4.45
N PRO A 129 -15.78 13.03 3.45
CA PRO A 129 -16.62 13.01 2.26
C PRO A 129 -16.23 11.90 1.27
N PHE A 130 -14.96 11.47 1.21
CA PHE A 130 -14.54 10.46 0.23
C PHE A 130 -15.06 9.06 0.54
N ILE A 131 -15.14 8.66 1.81
CA ILE A 131 -15.63 7.33 2.21
C ILE A 131 -17.06 7.05 1.68
N PRO A 132 -18.08 7.91 1.89
CA PRO A 132 -19.42 7.64 1.36
C PRO A 132 -19.44 7.62 -0.17
N ILE A 133 -18.65 8.48 -0.83
CA ILE A 133 -18.53 8.50 -2.29
C ILE A 133 -17.92 7.20 -2.82
N THR A 134 -16.85 6.69 -2.19
CA THR A 134 -16.19 5.45 -2.63
C THR A 134 -17.02 4.23 -2.33
N LEU A 135 -17.79 4.21 -1.23
CA LEU A 135 -18.78 3.17 -0.95
C LEU A 135 -19.88 3.14 -2.02
N LEU A 136 -20.44 4.29 -2.38
CA LEU A 136 -21.42 4.38 -3.46
C LEU A 136 -20.83 3.93 -4.80
N HIS A 137 -19.61 4.38 -5.12
CA HIS A 137 -18.90 3.96 -6.32
C HIS A 137 -18.67 2.44 -6.34
N ALA A 138 -18.30 1.84 -5.21
CA ALA A 138 -18.11 0.39 -5.09
C ALA A 138 -19.43 -0.37 -5.34
N LEU A 139 -20.54 0.09 -4.76
CA LEU A 139 -21.87 -0.51 -4.99
C LEU A 139 -22.29 -0.44 -6.46
N VAL A 140 -22.09 0.72 -7.11
CA VAL A 140 -22.41 0.90 -8.53
C VAL A 140 -21.50 0.03 -9.40
N SER A 141 -20.21 -0.05 -9.08
CA SER A 141 -19.24 -0.87 -9.82
C SER A 141 -19.58 -2.36 -9.74
N GLU A 142 -20.02 -2.83 -8.58
CA GLU A 142 -20.49 -4.20 -8.37
C GLU A 142 -21.75 -4.50 -9.20
N LEU A 143 -22.73 -3.58 -9.18
CA LEU A 143 -23.95 -3.71 -9.98
C LEU A 143 -23.65 -3.79 -11.49
N LEU A 144 -22.66 -3.02 -11.95
CA LEU A 144 -22.21 -2.99 -13.34
C LEU A 144 -21.18 -4.08 -13.69
N ARG A 145 -20.77 -4.91 -12.72
CA ARG A 145 -19.73 -5.96 -12.88
C ARG A 145 -18.43 -5.43 -13.49
N ILE A 146 -18.00 -4.24 -13.06
CA ILE A 146 -16.73 -3.66 -13.50
C ILE A 146 -15.59 -4.55 -12.98
N PRO A 147 -14.58 -4.90 -13.82
CA PRO A 147 -13.46 -5.71 -13.40
C PRO A 147 -12.76 -5.12 -12.17
N SER A 148 -12.48 -5.98 -11.20
CA SER A 148 -11.86 -5.57 -9.94
C SER A 148 -10.38 -5.20 -10.09
N ILE A 149 -9.72 -5.53 -11.21
CA ILE A 149 -8.34 -5.18 -11.51
C ILE A 149 -8.20 -4.71 -12.96
N THR A 150 -7.35 -3.72 -13.17
CA THR A 150 -7.00 -3.18 -14.50
C THR A 150 -5.50 -3.33 -14.69
N PHE A 151 -5.09 -3.69 -15.90
CA PHE A 151 -3.70 -3.93 -16.23
C PHE A 151 -3.11 -2.77 -17.03
N SER A 152 -1.82 -2.52 -16.88
CA SER A 152 -1.08 -1.71 -17.85
C SER A 152 -0.96 -2.48 -19.16
N GLU A 153 -0.86 -1.75 -20.28
CA GLU A 153 -0.33 -2.29 -21.54
C GLU A 153 1.10 -2.82 -21.36
#